data_AF-A0ABD5QTK7-F1
#
_entry.id   AF-A0ABD5QTK7-F1
#
_cell.length_a   1.000
_cell.length_b   1.000
_cell.length_c   1.000
_cell.angle_alpha   90.00
_cell.angle_beta   90.00
_cell.angle_gamma   90.00
#
_symmetry.space_group_name_H-M   'P 1'
#
loop_
_entity.id
_entity.type
_entity.pdbx_description
1 polymer ?
#
loop_
_entity_poly.entity_id
_entity_poly.type
_entity_poly.pdbx_seq_one_letter_code
_entity_poly.pdbx_strand_id
1 'polypeptide(L)'
;MSLAAVAGGTLLALAAGLVHRDAARVGVDSGSPALWAGLVLLTGGVGAITALLVPDAPIPGVLVVVALGPLLYLLERDDSLHGDDDPDPTRLPSAAAADDVDDDAEPSDDGE
;
A
#
# COMPACT_ATOMS: atom_id res chain seq x y z
N MET A 1 21.89 9.22 22.61
CA MET A 1 20.70 9.07 21.75
C MET A 1 19.47 9.37 22.59
N SER A 2 18.59 10.26 22.16
CA SER A 2 17.34 10.55 22.90
C SER A 2 16.36 9.38 22.77
N LEU A 3 15.50 9.19 23.78
CA LEU A 3 14.46 8.16 23.76
C LEU A 3 13.58 8.28 22.50
N ALA A 4 13.23 9.50 22.10
CA ALA A 4 12.43 9.78 20.91
C ALA A 4 13.13 9.30 19.62
N ALA A 5 14.45 9.52 19.48
CA ALA A 5 15.20 9.06 18.32
C ALA A 5 15.27 7.52 18.25
N VAL A 6 15.45 6.86 19.40
CA VAL A 6 15.46 5.39 19.47
C VAL A 6 14.08 4.82 19.14
N ALA A 7 13.02 5.37 19.74
CA ALA A 7 11.64 4.95 19.48
C ALA A 7 11.26 5.17 18.01
N GLY A 8 11.54 6.34 17.45
CA GLY A 8 11.28 6.66 16.04
C GLY A 8 12.04 5.74 15.08
N GLY A 9 13.34 5.51 15.32
CA GLY A 9 14.14 4.58 14.53
C GLY A 9 13.63 3.14 14.61
N THR A 10 13.18 2.72 15.80
CA THR A 10 12.62 1.38 16.00
C THR A 10 11.29 1.22 15.27
N LEU A 11 10.39 2.21 15.37
CA LEU A 11 9.12 2.22 14.63
C LEU A 11 9.34 2.19 13.12
N LEU A 12 10.30 2.98 12.62
CA LEU A 12 10.64 2.99 11.20
C LEU A 12 11.17 1.62 10.73
N ALA A 13 12.06 0.99 11.50
CA ALA A 13 12.58 -0.34 11.18
C ALA A 13 11.48 -1.41 11.21
N LEU A 14 10.56 -1.34 12.19
CA LEU A 14 9.41 -2.23 12.27
C LEU A 14 8.47 -2.06 11.08
N ALA A 15 8.16 -0.81 10.70
CA ALA A 15 7.32 -0.51 9.54
C ALA A 15 7.94 -1.08 8.24
N ALA A 16 9.24 -0.85 8.02
CA ALA A 16 9.94 -1.40 6.87
C ALA A 16 9.96 -2.94 6.87
N GLY A 17 10.18 -3.57 8.03
CA GLY A 17 10.14 -5.02 8.18
C GLY A 17 8.76 -5.62 7.93
N LEU A 18 7.69 -4.94 8.36
CA LEU A 18 6.31 -5.33 8.06
C LEU A 18 6.02 -5.23 6.57
N VAL A 19 6.39 -4.14 5.92
CA VAL A 19 6.24 -3.97 4.46
C VAL A 19 7.03 -5.02 3.70
N HIS A 20 8.27 -5.32 4.09
CA HIS A 20 9.07 -6.38 3.48
C HIS A 20 8.36 -7.73 3.57
N ARG A 21 7.88 -8.09 4.76
CA ARG A 21 7.20 -9.36 5.01
C ARG A 21 5.88 -9.45 4.25
N ASP A 22 5.13 -8.35 4.20
CA ASP A 22 3.84 -8.30 3.49
C ASP A 22 4.05 -8.40 1.97
N ALA A 23 4.99 -7.64 1.41
CA ALA A 23 5.31 -7.69 -0.02
C ALA A 23 5.77 -9.08 -0.47
N ALA A 24 6.54 -9.78 0.37
CA ALA A 24 6.96 -11.15 0.08
C ALA A 24 5.81 -12.18 0.16
N ARG A 25 4.73 -11.87 0.87
CA ARG A 25 3.54 -12.73 1.01
C ARG A 25 2.50 -12.48 -0.07
N VAL A 26 2.27 -11.20 -0.39
CA VAL A 26 1.36 -10.78 -1.46
C VAL A 26 1.95 -11.20 -2.82
N GLY A 27 3.27 -11.12 -2.97
CA GLY A 27 3.93 -11.43 -4.23
C GLY A 27 3.82 -10.27 -5.21
N VAL A 28 4.21 -9.07 -4.77
CA VAL A 28 4.13 -7.83 -5.57
C VAL A 28 4.65 -8.01 -7.00
N ASP A 29 3.91 -7.47 -7.97
CA ASP A 29 4.19 -7.62 -9.39
C ASP A 29 5.31 -6.70 -9.87
N SER A 30 5.36 -5.48 -9.32
CA SER A 30 6.37 -4.49 -9.61
C SER A 30 7.43 -4.41 -8.51
N GLY A 31 8.65 -4.81 -8.88
CA GLY A 31 9.85 -4.63 -8.07
C GLY A 31 10.14 -5.81 -7.15
N SER A 32 10.51 -5.53 -5.90
CA SER A 32 10.85 -6.58 -4.93
C SER A 32 10.47 -6.18 -3.51
N PRO A 33 10.26 -7.15 -2.60
CA PRO A 33 9.99 -6.85 -1.19
C PRO A 33 11.06 -5.99 -0.52
N ALA A 34 12.31 -6.11 -0.95
CA ALA A 34 13.41 -5.30 -0.43
C ALA A 34 13.34 -3.84 -0.92
N LEU A 35 12.91 -3.62 -2.17
CA LEU A 35 12.73 -2.29 -2.74
C LEU A 35 11.68 -1.50 -1.97
N TRP A 36 10.51 -2.10 -1.73
CA TRP A 36 9.42 -1.44 -1.00
C TRP A 36 9.78 -1.11 0.45
N ALA A 37 10.44 -2.05 1.15
CA ALA A 37 10.97 -1.78 2.48
C ALA A 37 12.04 -0.67 2.48
N GLY A 38 12.92 -0.67 1.48
CA GLY A 38 13.92 0.37 1.27
C GLY A 38 13.31 1.74 1.03
N LEU A 39 12.20 1.81 0.28
CA LEU A 39 11.47 3.05 0.03
C LEU A 39 10.90 3.62 1.35
N VAL A 40 10.29 2.78 2.19
CA VAL A 40 9.81 3.19 3.52
C VAL A 40 10.95 3.72 4.39
N LEU A 41 12.09 3.03 4.42
CA LEU A 41 13.28 3.50 5.15
C LEU A 41 13.80 4.83 4.60
N LEU A 42 13.83 4.99 3.28
CA LEU A 42 14.30 6.20 2.63
C LEU A 42 13.40 7.37 2.96
N THR A 43 12.10 7.26 2.73
CA THR A 43 11.16 8.36 2.93
C THR A 43 11.01 8.71 4.42
N GLY A 44 10.92 7.70 5.29
CA GLY A 44 10.91 7.90 6.74
C GLY A 44 12.23 8.49 7.26
N GLY A 45 13.37 8.03 6.74
CA GLY A 45 14.69 8.53 7.10
C GLY A 45 14.89 9.99 6.68
N VAL A 46 14.51 10.35 5.45
CA VAL A 46 14.54 11.74 4.97
C VAL A 46 13.63 12.63 5.81
N GLY A 47 12.42 12.16 6.15
CA GLY A 47 11.52 12.89 7.03
C GLY A 47 12.10 13.12 8.43
N ALA A 48 12.72 12.09 9.02
CA ALA A 48 13.37 12.17 10.32
C ALA A 48 14.58 13.13 10.31
N ILE A 49 15.42 13.06 9.26
CA ILE A 49 16.55 13.97 9.07
C ILE A 49 16.05 15.41 8.91
N THR A 50 15.01 15.63 8.11
CA THR A 50 14.41 16.95 7.92
C THR A 50 13.89 17.52 9.22
N ALA A 51 13.14 16.73 10.01
CA ALA A 51 12.64 17.15 11.31
C ALA A 51 13.76 17.50 12.31
N LEU A 52 14.92 16.86 12.20
CA LEU A 52 16.05 17.10 13.09
C LEU A 52 16.91 18.30 12.67
N LEU A 53 17.12 18.48 11.37
CA LEU A 53 18.07 19.46 10.83
C LEU A 53 17.42 20.76 10.35
N VAL A 54 16.09 20.78 10.16
CA VAL A 54 15.34 21.93 9.67
C VAL A 54 14.27 22.32 10.72
N PRO A 55 14.60 23.17 11.70
CA PRO A 55 13.72 23.48 12.84
C PRO A 55 12.36 24.07 12.43
N ASP A 56 12.34 24.86 11.35
CA ASP A 56 11.14 25.53 10.84
C ASP A 56 10.44 24.73 9.72
N ALA A 57 10.82 23.46 9.51
CA ALA A 57 10.17 22.63 8.52
C ALA A 57 8.68 22.48 8.86
N PRO A 58 7.77 22.76 7.90
CA PRO A 58 6.35 22.61 8.14
C PRO A 58 6.04 21.13 8.39
N ILE A 59 5.54 20.83 9.59
CA ILE A 59 5.19 19.46 10.02
C ILE A 59 4.34 18.73 8.97
N PRO A 60 3.29 19.35 8.36
CA PRO A 60 2.52 18.68 7.32
C PRO A 60 3.37 18.19 6.14
N GLY A 61 4.33 19.00 5.66
CA GLY A 61 5.22 18.61 4.58
C GLY A 61 6.15 17.46 4.95
N VAL A 62 6.67 17.46 6.18
CA VAL A 62 7.49 16.35 6.69
C VAL A 62 6.68 15.06 6.76
N LEU A 63 5.42 15.13 7.22
CA LEU A 63 4.53 13.97 7.27
C LEU A 63 4.21 13.41 5.89
N VAL A 64 4.01 14.27 4.89
CA VAL A 64 3.85 13.85 3.48
C VAL A 64 5.07 13.08 3.01
N VAL A 65 6.28 13.58 3.29
CA VAL A 65 7.53 12.88 2.95
C VAL A 65 7.57 11.52 3.63
N VAL A 66 7.34 11.44 4.95
CA VAL A 66 7.35 10.16 5.69
C VAL A 66 6.35 9.16 5.11
N ALA A 67 5.13 9.61 4.83
CA ALA A 67 4.03 8.77 4.37
C ALA A 67 4.18 8.30 2.91
N LEU A 68 5.02 8.95 2.10
CA LEU A 68 5.15 8.67 0.68
C LEU A 68 5.49 7.18 0.40
N GLY A 69 6.49 6.62 1.07
CA GLY A 69 6.89 5.22 0.88
C GLY A 69 5.78 4.23 1.22
N PRO A 70 5.18 4.30 2.43
CA PRO A 70 4.03 3.47 2.80
C PRO A 70 2.84 3.60 1.83
N LEU A 71 2.50 4.82 1.39
CA LEU A 71 1.37 5.04 0.49
C LEU A 71 1.61 4.41 -0.88
N LEU A 72 2.81 4.57 -1.44
CA LEU A 72 3.16 3.94 -2.72
C LEU A 72 3.13 2.41 -2.61
N TYR A 73 3.58 1.85 -1.49
CA TYR A 73 3.47 0.42 -1.26
C TYR A 73 2.02 -0.06 -1.16
N LEU A 74 1.12 0.71 -0.54
CA LEU A 74 -0.29 0.34 -0.46
C LEU A 74 -0.96 0.33 -1.84
N LEU A 75 -0.57 1.25 -2.74
CA LEU A 75 -1.05 1.25 -4.12
C LEU A 75 -0.56 0.03 -4.88
N GLU A 76 0.74 -0.29 -4.80
CA GLU A 76 1.29 -1.51 -5.39
C GLU A 76 0.59 -2.75 -4.85
N ARG A 77 0.40 -2.81 -3.53
CA ARG A 77 -0.25 -3.95 -2.89
C ARG A 77 -1.68 -4.15 -3.37
N ASP A 78 -2.39 -3.04 -3.59
CA ASP A 78 -3.76 -3.09 -4.11
C ASP A 78 -3.78 -3.58 -5.56
N ASP A 79 -2.88 -3.05 -6.38
CA ASP A 79 -2.69 -3.47 -7.77
C ASP A 79 -2.34 -4.96 -7.85
N SER A 80 -1.41 -5.46 -7.03
CA SER A 80 -1.05 -6.88 -7.02
C SER A 80 -2.10 -7.83 -6.42
N LEU A 81 -3.16 -7.31 -5.81
CA LEU A 81 -4.26 -8.14 -5.31
C LEU A 81 -5.49 -8.10 -6.21
N HIS A 82 -5.65 -7.05 -7.01
CA HIS A 82 -6.87 -6.80 -7.78
C HIS A 82 -6.62 -6.45 -9.27
N GLY A 83 -5.36 -6.39 -9.71
CA GLY A 83 -4.96 -5.90 -11.04
C GLY A 83 -4.87 -6.97 -12.14
N ASP A 84 -5.27 -8.21 -11.85
CA ASP A 84 -5.28 -9.31 -12.84
C ASP A 84 -6.35 -9.12 -13.94
N ASP A 85 -7.29 -8.19 -13.75
CA ASP A 85 -8.29 -7.85 -14.77
C ASP A 85 -7.64 -7.04 -15.90
N ASP A 86 -7.75 -7.56 -17.13
CA ASP A 86 -7.29 -6.86 -18.32
C ASP A 86 -8.01 -5.49 -18.40
N PRO A 87 -7.31 -4.36 -18.56
CA PRO A 87 -7.94 -3.05 -18.52
C PRO A 87 -8.97 -2.91 -19.64
N ASP A 88 -10.25 -3.11 -19.34
CA ASP A 88 -11.35 -3.02 -20.30
C ASP A 88 -11.88 -1.58 -20.37
N PRO A 89 -11.54 -0.79 -21.43
CA PRO A 89 -11.99 0.58 -21.56
C PRO A 89 -13.50 0.70 -21.86
N THR A 90 -14.18 -0.43 -22.10
CA THR A 90 -15.63 -0.49 -22.38
C THR A 90 -16.46 -0.78 -21.14
N ARG A 91 -15.83 -1.21 -20.04
CA ARG A 91 -16.50 -1.44 -18.76
C ARG A 91 -16.29 -0.27 -17.82
N LEU A 92 -17.41 0.32 -17.40
CA LEU A 92 -17.41 1.31 -16.33
C LEU A 92 -17.47 0.58 -14.98
N PRO A 93 -16.88 1.14 -13.89
CA PRO A 93 -16.91 0.52 -12.56
C PRO A 93 -18.32 0.19 -12.04
N SER A 94 -19.36 0.87 -12.54
CA SER A 94 -20.76 0.60 -12.18
C SER A 94 -21.35 -0.66 -12.81
N ALA A 95 -20.74 -1.20 -13.87
CA ALA A 95 -21.21 -2.40 -14.57
C ALA A 95 -20.76 -3.70 -13.86
N ALA A 96 -19.59 -3.70 -13.23
CA ALA A 96 -19.09 -4.84 -12.46
C ALA A 96 -20.01 -5.21 -11.28
N ALA A 97 -20.64 -4.22 -10.63
CA ALA A 97 -21.59 -4.45 -9.53
C ALA A 97 -22.95 -5.04 -9.98
N ALA A 98 -23.23 -5.09 -11.28
CA ALA A 98 -24.47 -5.66 -11.82
C ALA A 98 -24.33 -7.14 -12.19
N ASP A 99 -23.14 -7.58 -12.64
CA ASP A 99 -22.89 -8.98 -13.02
C ASP A 99 -22.91 -9.93 -11.79
N ASP A 100 -22.60 -9.46 -10.58
CA ASP A 100 -22.58 -10.28 -9.35
C ASP A 100 -23.99 -10.67 -8.82
N VAL A 101 -25.07 -10.10 -9.37
CA VAL A 101 -26.44 -10.24 -8.81
C VAL A 101 -27.29 -11.29 -9.53
N ASP A 102 -26.87 -11.75 -10.72
CA ASP A 102 -27.75 -12.53 -11.60
C ASP A 102 -27.51 -14.06 -11.63
N ASP A 103 -26.56 -14.61 -10.85
CA ASP A 103 -26.20 -16.04 -10.92
C ASP A 103 -26.96 -16.98 -9.94
N ASP A 104 -27.91 -16.45 -9.13
CA ASP A 104 -28.63 -17.21 -8.10
C ASP A 104 -30.11 -17.53 -8.44
N ALA A 105 -30.53 -17.37 -9.70
CA ALA A 105 -31.92 -17.62 -10.11
C ALA A 105 -32.05 -18.63 -11.26
N GLU A 106 -31.65 -19.89 -11.02
CA GLU A 106 -32.16 -21.04 -11.78
C GLU A 106 -33.42 -21.58 -11.09
N PRO A 107 -34.65 -21.26 -11.57
CA PRO A 107 -35.83 -21.98 -11.13
C PRO A 107 -35.80 -23.41 -11.70
N SER A 108 -35.70 -24.39 -10.81
CA SER A 108 -35.88 -25.80 -11.14
C SER A 108 -37.27 -26.03 -11.73
N ASP A 109 -37.29 -26.38 -13.02
CA ASP A 109 -38.48 -26.81 -13.76
C ASP A 109 -38.81 -28.25 -13.33
N ASP A 110 -39.63 -28.37 -12.29
CA ASP A 110 -40.17 -29.64 -11.81
C ASP A 110 -41.29 -30.09 -12.76
N GLY A 111 -40.88 -30.79 -13.82
CA GLY A 111 -41.76 -31.45 -14.78
C GLY A 111 -42.65 -32.54 -14.15
N GLU A 112 -43.87 -32.56 -14.68
CA GLU A 112 -45.04 -33.45 -14.49
C GLU A 112 -44.83 -34.90 -14.00
#